data_AF-A0A2N7XSD7-F1
#
_entry.id   AF-A0A2N7XSD7-F1
#
_cell.length_a   1.000
_cell.length_b   1.000
_cell.length_c   1.000
_cell.angle_alpha   90.00
_cell.angle_beta   90.00
_cell.angle_gamma   90.00
#
_symmetry.space_group_name_H-M   'P 1'
#
loop_
_entity.id
_entity.type
_entity.pdbx_description
1 polymer ?
#
loop_
_entity_poly.entity_id
_entity_poly.type
_entity_poly.pdbx_seq_one_letter_code
_entity_poly.pdbx_strand_id
1 'polypeptide(L)' 'NYPFCTIEPNVGDVAVPEPRLDALAKIAGSKEIVPARINFVDVAGLVRGASKGEGLGNQFLANIRDCDAVAFVARCFE' A
#
# COMPACT_ATOMS: atom_id res chain seq x y z
N ASN A 1 -20.67 16.28 12.51
CA ASN A 1 -19.23 16.43 12.29
C ASN A 1 -18.98 16.21 10.80
N TYR A 2 -18.75 17.27 10.03
CA TYR A 2 -18.55 17.22 8.58
C TYR A 2 -17.07 16.96 8.29
N PRO A 3 -16.68 15.76 7.83
CA PRO A 3 -15.31 15.28 7.85
C PRO A 3 -14.68 15.45 6.46
N PHE A 4 -14.30 16.68 6.10
CA PHE A 4 -13.33 16.90 5.02
C PHE A 4 -11.92 16.55 5.52
N CYS A 5 -11.76 15.38 6.15
CA CYS A 5 -10.47 14.94 6.62
C CYS A 5 -9.77 14.23 5.47
N THR A 6 -8.78 14.92 4.91
CA THR A 6 -7.57 14.31 4.38
C THR A 6 -6.98 13.46 5.50
N ILE A 7 -7.42 12.21 5.61
CA ILE A 7 -6.67 11.20 6.38
C ILE A 7 -5.51 10.87 5.46
N GLU A 8 -4.30 11.34 5.82
CA GLU A 8 -3.08 10.90 5.15
C GLU A 8 -3.13 9.37 5.06
N PRO A 9 -2.92 8.79 3.86
CA PRO A 9 -3.06 7.37 3.71
C PRO A 9 -2.03 6.66 4.58
N ASN A 10 -2.42 5.57 5.22
CA ASN A 10 -1.47 4.82 6.02
C ASN A 10 -0.46 4.17 5.07
N VAL A 11 0.82 4.49 5.24
CA VAL A 11 1.90 3.89 4.46
C VAL A 11 2.64 2.87 5.33
N GLY A 12 2.65 1.62 4.89
CA GLY A 12 3.44 0.55 5.48
C GLY A 12 4.61 0.19 4.58
N ASP A 13 5.75 -0.16 5.17
CA ASP A 13 6.98 -0.51 4.44
C ASP A 13 7.37 -1.96 4.80
N VAL A 14 7.48 -2.81 3.78
CA VAL A 14 7.61 -4.26 3.95
C VAL A 14 8.80 -4.78 3.16
N ALA A 15 9.64 -5.57 3.81
CA ALA A 15 10.73 -6.27 3.15
C ALA A 15 10.19 -7.37 2.22
N VAL A 16 10.71 -7.42 0.99
CA VAL A 16 10.37 -8.46 0.02
C VAL A 16 10.99 -9.78 0.47
N PRO A 17 10.21 -10.86 0.66
CA PRO A 17 10.74 -12.18 0.96
C PRO A 17 11.62 -12.66 -0.20
N GLU A 18 12.91 -12.82 0.05
CA GLU A 18 13.88 -13.24 -0.97
C GLU A 18 14.85 -14.30 -0.39
N PRO A 19 14.56 -15.60 -0.54
CA PRO A 19 15.36 -16.67 0.05
C PRO A 19 16.78 -16.77 -0.53
N ARG A 20 17.03 -16.18 -1.71
CA ARG A 20 18.37 -16.20 -2.32
C ARG A 20 19.37 -15.31 -1.57
N LEU A 21 18.89 -14.28 -0.88
CA LEU A 21 19.78 -13.36 -0.15
C LEU A 21 20.56 -14.07 0.95
N ASP A 22 19.95 -15.03 1.65
CA ASP A 22 20.63 -15.81 2.69
C ASP A 22 21.78 -16.65 2.14
N ALA A 23 21.57 -17.28 0.98
CA ALA A 23 22.60 -18.07 0.31
C ALA A 23 23.76 -17.18 -0.14
N LEU A 24 23.45 -16.04 -0.75
CA LEU A 24 24.44 -15.06 -1.21
C LEU A 24 25.23 -14.47 -0.05
N ALA A 25 24.57 -14.13 1.06
CA ALA A 25 25.23 -13.59 2.26
C ALA A 25 26.23 -14.59 2.86
N LYS A 26 25.89 -15.88 2.87
CA LYS A 26 26.81 -16.94 3.32
C LYS A 26 28.03 -17.09 2.40
N ILE A 27 27.82 -17.02 1.08
CA ILE A 27 28.91 -17.11 0.09
C ILE A 27 29.83 -15.88 0.19
N ALA A 28 29.25 -14.70 0.34
CA ALA A 28 29.99 -13.43 0.36
C ALA A 28 30.58 -13.08 1.74
N GLY A 29 30.17 -13.77 2.81
CA GLY A 29 30.53 -13.40 4.19
C GLY A 29 29.95 -12.06 4.63
N SER A 30 28.74 -11.73 4.18
CA SER A 30 28.10 -10.44 4.50
C SER A 30 27.76 -10.34 5.98
N LYS A 31 27.98 -9.16 6.57
CA LYS A 31 27.63 -8.86 7.97
C LYS A 31 26.12 -8.64 8.17
N GLU A 32 25.43 -8.24 7.11
CA GLU A 32 24.02 -7.89 7.14
C GLU A 32 23.37 -8.25 5.79
N ILE A 33 22.07 -8.53 5.83
CA ILE A 33 21.24 -8.74 4.65
C ILE A 33 20.27 -7.57 4.55
N VAL A 34 20.35 -6.83 3.45
CA VAL A 34 19.45 -5.71 3.16
C VAL A 34 18.47 -6.14 2.06
N PRO A 35 17.21 -6.45 2.38
CA PRO A 35 16.23 -6.84 1.37
C PRO A 35 15.73 -5.62 0.58
N ALA A 36 15.22 -5.88 -0.62
CA ALA A 36 14.38 -4.91 -1.31
C ALA A 36 13.12 -4.62 -0.48
N ARG A 37 12.57 -3.41 -0.61
CA ARG A 37 11.42 -2.97 0.18
C ARG A 37 10.30 -2.47 -0.73
N ILE A 38 9.06 -2.70 -0.31
CA ILE A 38 7.85 -2.24 -1.00
C ILE A 38 7.00 -1.44 -0.01
N ASN A 39 6.55 -0.27 -0.46
CA ASN A 39 5.59 0.54 0.27
C ASN A 39 4.16 0.14 -0.11
N PHE A 40 3.33 -0.13 0.88
CA PHE A 40 1.90 -0.35 0.74
C PHE A 40 1.16 0.88 1.26
N VAL A 41 0.29 1.44 0.42
CA VAL A 41 -0.56 2.57 0.76
C VAL A 41 -1.97 2.04 0.99
N ASP A 42 -2.48 2.16 2.21
CA ASP A 42 -3.88 1.86 2.52
C ASP A 42 -4.75 3.05 2.08
N VAL A 43 -5.43 2.87 0.95
CA VAL A 43 -6.32 3.89 0.41
C VAL A 43 -7.65 3.81 1.15
N ALA A 44 -7.94 4.83 1.96
CA ALA A 44 -9.21 4.97 2.66
C ALA A 44 -10.40 4.72 1.71
N GLY A 45 -11.24 3.74 2.05
CA GLY A 45 -12.29 3.26 1.16
C GLY A 45 -13.37 4.32 0.86
N LEU A 46 -13.92 4.25 -0.35
CA LEU A 46 -15.11 5.03 -0.72
C LEU A 46 -16.34 4.47 -0.01
N VAL A 47 -17.01 5.31 0.79
CA VAL A 47 -18.34 4.99 1.32
C VAL A 47 -19.36 4.98 0.16
N ARG A 48 -20.29 4.03 0.13
CA ARG A 48 -21.39 4.01 -0.85
C ARG A 48 -22.07 5.38 -0.89
N GLY A 49 -22.04 6.06 -2.03
CA GLY A 49 -22.60 7.41 -2.22
C GLY A 49 -21.56 8.51 -2.49
N ALA A 50 -20.26 8.23 -2.31
CA ALA A 50 -19.18 9.19 -2.56
C ALA A 50 -19.05 9.68 -4.02
N SER A 51 -19.67 8.98 -4.98
CA SER A 51 -19.72 9.36 -6.41
C SER A 51 -20.71 10.49 -6.73
N LYS A 52 -21.52 10.95 -5.76
CA LYS A 52 -22.54 12.00 -5.97
C LYS A 52 -22.07 13.43 -5.69
N GLY A 53 -20.77 13.66 -5.44
CA GLY A 53 -20.18 15.01 -5.55
C GLY A 53 -19.63 15.66 -4.27
N GLU A 54 -19.52 14.94 -3.14
CA GLU A 54 -18.93 15.52 -1.91
C GLU A 54 -17.38 15.48 -1.84
N GLY A 55 -16.69 15.18 -2.96
CA GLY A 55 -15.23 15.26 -3.05
C GLY A 55 -14.45 14.06 -2.50
N LEU A 56 -15.09 13.14 -1.78
CA LEU A 56 -14.47 11.89 -1.29
C LEU A 56 -14.05 10.95 -2.44
N GLY A 57 -14.82 10.90 -3.53
CA GLY A 57 -14.48 10.21 -4.78
C GLY A 57 -13.14 10.63 -5.37
N ASN A 58 -12.88 11.94 -5.38
CA ASN A 58 -11.69 12.49 -6.02
C ASN A 58 -10.42 12.26 -5.20
N GLN A 59 -10.51 12.28 -3.87
CA GLN A 59 -9.36 11.97 -2.99
C GLN A 59 -8.94 10.50 -3.12
N PHE A 60 -9.91 9.58 -3.20
CA PHE A 60 -9.63 8.17 -3.47
C PHE A 60 -8.91 7.95 -4.80
N LEU A 61 -9.42 8.56 -5.88
CA LEU A 61 -8.80 8.46 -7.21
C LEU A 61 -7.43 9.13 -7.27
N ALA A 62 -7.22 10.24 -6.55
CA ALA A 62 -5.92 10.88 -6.45
C ALA A 62 -4.89 9.97 -5.77
N ASN A 63 -5.25 9.34 -4.64
CA ASN A 63 -4.37 8.39 -3.96
C ASN A 63 -3.97 7.20 -4.84
N ILE A 64 -4.92 6.68 -5.63
CA ILE A 64 -4.62 5.60 -6.60
C ILE A 64 -3.67 6.07 -7.70
N ARG A 65 -3.87 7.30 -8.21
CA ARG A 65 -3.03 7.85 -9.28
C ARG A 65 -1.57 8.03 -8.85
N ASP A 66 -1.35 8.28 -7.57
CA ASP A 66 -0.01 8.47 -7.01
C ASP A 66 0.68 7.13 -6.67
N CYS A 67 0.02 5.99 -6.92
CA CYS A 67 0.58 4.64 -6.74
C CYS A 67 1.02 4.02 -8.08
N ASP A 68 2.11 3.25 -8.07
CA ASP A 68 2.59 2.54 -9.27
C ASP A 68 1.79 1.27 -9.60
N ALA A 69 1.13 0.67 -8.61
CA ALA A 69 0.35 -0.56 -8.74
C ALA A 69 -0.82 -0.60 -7.75
N VAL A 70 -1.85 -1.39 -8.08
CA VAL A 70 -3.06 -1.55 -7.26
C VAL A 70 -3.25 -3.01 -6.85
N ALA A 71 -3.35 -3.26 -5.54
CA ALA A 71 -3.76 -4.54 -4.99
C ALA A 71 -5.26 -4.53 -4.65
N PHE A 72 -6.07 -5.23 -5.44
CA PHE A 72 -7.52 -5.28 -5.24
C PHE A 72 -7.92 -6.46 -4.35
N VAL A 73 -8.40 -6.16 -3.14
CA VAL A 73 -8.87 -7.18 -2.19
C VAL A 73 -10.33 -7.52 -2.48
N ALA A 74 -10.58 -8.73 -2.99
CA ALA A 74 -11.91 -9.27 -3.20
C ALA A 74 -12.31 -10.20 -2.05
N ARG A 75 -13.53 -10.04 -1.52
CA ARG A 75 -14.11 -11.01 -0.58
C ARG A 75 -14.50 -12.28 -1.33
N CYS A 76 -13.91 -13.41 -0.95
CA CYS A 76 -14.17 -14.72 -1.56
C CYS A 76 -14.68 -15.76 -0.55
N PHE A 77 -15.44 -15.32 0.46
CA PHE A 77 -16.01 -16.17 1.51
C PHE A 77 -17.43 -15.71 1.89
N GLU A 78 -18.25 -16.65 2.39
CA GLU A 78 -19.60 -16.42 2.93
C GLU A 78 -19.59 -15.81 4.32
#